data_AF-A0A6C0D6J5-F1
#
_entry.id   AF-A0A6C0D6J5-F1
#
_cell.length_a   1.000
_cell.length_b   1.000
_cell.length_c   1.000
_cell.angle_alpha   90.00
_cell.angle_beta   90.00
_cell.angle_gamma   90.00
#
_symmetry.space_group_name_H-M   'P 1'
#
loop_
_entity.id
_entity.type
_entity.pdbx_description
1 polymer ?
#
loop_
_entity_poly.entity_id
_entity_poly.type
_entity_poly.pdbx_seq_one_letter_code
_entity_poly.pdbx_strand_id
1 'polypeptide(L)'
;MSDYNKIISTINSVSSSYSYSPDPANLICIDSSNNRIGINTLNPDESIDISGGRVRAKDYIFIDSSNNTRELKDIINAIIGKIPDLSNIRIV
;
A
#
# COMPACT_ATOMS: atom_id res chain seq x y z
N MET A 1 -9.25 -12.92 -26.89
CA MET A 1 -9.70 -11.61 -26.37
C MET A 1 -8.67 -11.19 -25.35
N SER A 2 -8.03 -10.05 -25.56
CA SER A 2 -7.02 -9.55 -24.62
C SER A 2 -7.71 -8.60 -23.65
N ASP A 3 -7.99 -9.09 -22.45
CA ASP A 3 -8.57 -8.32 -21.36
C ASP A 3 -7.48 -7.42 -20.77
N TYR A 4 -7.32 -6.21 -21.33
CA TYR A 4 -6.50 -5.20 -20.69
C TYR A 4 -7.35 -4.04 -20.19
N ASN A 5 -7.24 -3.80 -18.90
CA ASN A 5 -7.51 -2.49 -18.34
C ASN A 5 -6.42 -1.54 -18.87
N LYS A 6 -6.80 -0.55 -19.69
CA LYS A 6 -5.97 0.65 -19.84
C LYS A 6 -5.99 1.40 -18.51
N ILE A 7 -5.09 2.36 -18.30
CA ILE A 7 -5.30 3.37 -17.25
C ILE A 7 -6.65 4.05 -17.59
N ILE A 8 -7.72 3.69 -16.88
CA ILE A 8 -9.02 4.36 -16.96
C ILE A 8 -8.93 5.52 -15.98
N SER A 9 -8.52 6.67 -16.49
CA SER A 9 -8.55 7.93 -15.74
C SER A 9 -9.71 8.78 -16.24
N THR A 10 -10.50 9.34 -15.33
CA THR A 10 -11.36 10.48 -15.66
C THR A 10 -10.48 11.70 -15.73
N ILE A 11 -9.90 11.96 -16.91
CA ILE A 11 -9.20 13.22 -17.17
C ILE A 11 -10.29 14.30 -17.19
N ASN A 12 -10.45 15.04 -16.09
CA ASN A 12 -11.14 16.32 -16.15
C ASN A 12 -10.35 17.19 -17.10
N SER A 13 -10.99 17.63 -18.19
CA SER A 13 -10.41 18.54 -19.16
C SER A 13 -9.80 19.73 -18.43
N VAL A 14 -8.47 19.82 -18.38
CA VAL A 14 -7.78 21.08 -18.14
C VAL A 14 -7.83 21.86 -19.45
N SER A 15 -8.97 22.51 -19.69
CA SER A 15 -8.93 23.72 -20.50
C SER A 15 -8.14 24.78 -19.71
N SER A 16 -7.59 25.78 -20.39
CA SER A 16 -6.88 26.90 -19.72
C SER A 16 -7.74 27.64 -18.67
N SER A 17 -9.04 27.33 -18.59
CA SER A 17 -10.03 27.98 -17.74
C SER A 17 -10.60 27.07 -16.64
N TYR A 18 -10.13 25.82 -16.50
CA TYR A 18 -10.64 24.86 -15.52
C TYR A 18 -9.59 24.53 -14.46
N SER A 19 -9.80 25.01 -13.23
CA SER A 19 -9.03 24.59 -12.06
C SER A 19 -9.61 23.29 -11.49
N TYR A 20 -8.87 22.19 -11.60
CA TYR A 20 -9.20 20.93 -10.94
C TYR A 20 -8.50 20.84 -9.58
N SER A 21 -9.25 20.62 -8.52
CA SER A 21 -8.71 20.20 -7.21
C SER A 21 -8.98 18.71 -7.04
N PRO A 22 -7.94 17.86 -6.98
CA PRO A 22 -8.14 16.44 -6.71
C PRO A 22 -8.69 16.21 -5.31
N ASP A 23 -9.53 15.17 -5.15
CA ASP A 23 -9.95 14.67 -3.85
C ASP A 23 -8.86 13.72 -3.29
N PRO A 24 -8.13 14.11 -2.23
CA PRO A 24 -7.05 13.29 -1.68
C PRO A 24 -7.51 11.89 -1.25
N ALA A 25 -8.78 11.71 -0.89
CA ALA A 25 -9.32 10.44 -0.44
C ALA A 25 -9.74 9.49 -1.57
N ASN A 26 -9.77 9.96 -2.83
CA ASN A 26 -10.29 9.22 -3.98
C ASN A 26 -9.43 9.43 -5.23
N LEU A 27 -8.16 8.99 -5.17
CA LEU A 27 -7.25 9.08 -6.30
C LEU A 27 -6.11 8.06 -6.26
N ILE A 28 -5.41 7.97 -7.38
CA ILE A 28 -4.09 7.37 -7.48
C ILE A 28 -3.13 8.49 -7.90
N CYS A 29 -2.10 8.75 -7.09
CA CYS A 29 -1.03 9.69 -7.39
C CYS A 29 0.14 8.93 -8.03
N ILE A 30 0.67 9.46 -9.13
CA ILE A 30 1.92 9.00 -9.76
C ILE A 30 2.92 10.15 -9.64
N ASP A 31 3.80 10.08 -8.65
CA ASP A 31 4.85 11.07 -8.43
C ASP A 31 6.12 10.60 -9.12
N SER A 32 6.26 10.99 -10.40
CA SER A 32 7.44 10.71 -11.21
C SER A 32 8.66 11.53 -10.81
N SER A 33 8.51 12.58 -10.00
CA SER A 33 9.64 13.38 -9.53
C SER A 33 10.43 12.66 -8.45
N ASN A 34 9.74 11.85 -7.62
CA ASN A 34 10.34 11.08 -6.53
C ASN A 34 10.24 9.56 -6.72
N ASN A 35 9.73 9.09 -7.86
CA ASN A 35 9.49 7.68 -8.17
C ASN A 35 8.55 6.97 -7.18
N ARG A 36 7.39 7.57 -6.89
CA ARG A 36 6.42 7.06 -5.92
C ARG A 36 5.02 6.86 -6.51
N ILE A 37 4.25 5.96 -5.91
CA ILE A 37 2.82 5.76 -6.18
C ILE A 37 2.04 5.96 -4.89
N GLY A 38 1.03 6.82 -4.92
CA GLY A 38 0.08 7.03 -3.82
C GLY A 38 -1.31 6.47 -4.16
N ILE A 39 -1.98 5.80 -3.22
CA ILE A 39 -3.40 5.43 -3.30
C ILE A 39 -4.11 6.16 -2.17
N ASN A 40 -5.12 6.97 -2.53
CA ASN A 40 -5.85 7.84 -1.60
C ASN A 40 -4.92 8.78 -0.81
N THR A 41 -3.85 9.24 -1.47
CA THR A 41 -2.94 10.28 -0.97
C THR A 41 -2.31 11.02 -2.15
N LEU A 42 -2.25 12.36 -2.05
CA LEU A 42 -1.59 13.21 -3.06
C LEU A 42 -0.08 13.26 -2.92
N ASN A 43 0.40 13.12 -1.68
CA ASN A 43 1.79 13.31 -1.32
C ASN A 43 2.28 11.99 -0.71
N PRO A 44 2.62 10.98 -1.53
CA PRO A 44 3.12 9.72 -1.01
C PRO A 44 4.45 9.95 -0.29
N ASP A 45 4.56 9.46 0.95
CA ASP A 45 5.81 9.55 1.73
C ASP A 45 6.77 8.40 1.42
N GLU A 46 6.23 7.29 0.90
CA GLU A 46 6.95 6.07 0.56
C GLU A 46 6.84 5.73 -0.94
N SER A 47 7.66 4.79 -1.43
CA SER A 47 7.63 4.33 -2.83
C SER A 47 6.25 3.82 -3.26
N ILE A 48 5.54 3.14 -2.36
CA ILE A 48 4.12 2.80 -2.49
C ILE A 48 3.44 3.20 -1.18
N ASP A 49 2.60 4.23 -1.23
CA ASP A 49 1.87 4.74 -0.07
C ASP A 49 0.36 4.53 -0.28
N ILE A 50 -0.27 3.80 0.63
CA ILE A 50 -1.71 3.50 0.57
C ILE A 50 -2.33 4.05 1.84
N SER A 51 -3.07 5.16 1.71
CA SER A 51 -3.81 5.72 2.83
C SER A 51 -4.82 4.70 3.37
N GLY A 52 -4.74 4.44 4.68
CA GLY A 52 -5.50 3.38 5.36
C GLY A 52 -4.80 2.00 5.41
N GLY A 53 -3.66 1.83 4.73
CA GLY A 53 -2.70 0.73 4.94
C GLY A 53 -3.15 -0.68 4.58
N ARG A 54 -4.34 -0.87 4.01
CA ARG A 54 -4.88 -2.20 3.70
C ARG A 54 -4.50 -2.64 2.29
N VAL A 55 -3.76 -3.74 2.20
CA VAL A 55 -3.44 -4.42 0.94
C VAL A 55 -4.14 -5.78 0.92
N ARG A 56 -4.87 -6.08 -0.16
CA ARG A 56 -5.45 -7.42 -0.41
C ARG A 56 -4.85 -7.98 -1.68
N ALA A 57 -4.08 -9.06 -1.54
CA ALA A 57 -3.55 -9.85 -2.66
C ALA A 57 -4.30 -11.19 -2.75
N LYS A 58 -4.42 -11.75 -3.96
CA LYS A 58 -5.07 -13.04 -4.19
C LYS A 58 -4.27 -14.21 -3.61
N ASP A 59 -2.95 -14.18 -3.84
CA ASP A 59 -2.05 -15.25 -3.46
C ASP A 59 -1.19 -14.80 -2.26
N TYR A 60 -0.03 -14.18 -2.49
CA TYR A 60 0.85 -13.70 -1.44
C TYR A 60 1.33 -12.27 -1.71
N ILE A 61 1.57 -11.52 -0.62
CA ILE A 61 2.38 -10.30 -0.63
C ILE A 61 3.78 -10.74 -0.24
N PHE A 62 4.74 -10.54 -1.15
CA PHE A 62 6.15 -10.75 -0.83
C PHE A 62 6.69 -9.50 -0.14
N ILE A 63 7.05 -9.63 1.13
CA ILE A 63 7.69 -8.57 1.92
C ILE A 63 9.14 -9.01 2.13
N ASP A 64 10.08 -8.40 1.40
CA ASP A 64 11.52 -8.61 1.62
C ASP A 64 11.94 -7.78 2.84
N SER A 65 11.92 -8.41 4.01
CA SER A 65 12.35 -7.81 5.27
C SER A 65 13.80 -8.16 5.57
N SER A 66 14.69 -7.97 4.61
CA SER A 66 16.12 -8.30 4.76
C SER A 66 16.84 -7.48 5.85
N ASN A 67 16.20 -6.48 6.50
CA ASN A 67 16.85 -5.61 7.49
C ASN A 67 16.03 -5.17 8.73
N ASN A 68 14.83 -5.69 9.03
CA ASN A 68 14.01 -5.15 10.13
C ASN A 68 13.64 -6.16 11.24
N THR A 69 14.48 -6.23 12.27
CA THR A 69 14.23 -6.96 13.54
C THR A 69 12.96 -6.52 14.29
N ARG A 70 12.37 -5.37 13.91
CA ARG A 70 11.13 -4.83 14.49
C ARG A 70 9.89 -5.60 14.04
N GLU A 71 9.84 -6.05 12.79
CA GLU A 71 8.69 -6.80 12.26
C GLU A 71 8.63 -8.23 12.81
N LEU A 72 9.77 -8.89 13.08
CA LEU A 72 9.77 -10.19 13.75
C LEU A 72 9.19 -10.10 15.16
N LYS A 73 9.48 -9.02 15.91
CA LYS A 73 8.87 -8.78 17.22
C LYS A 73 7.36 -8.56 17.10
N ASP A 74 6.93 -7.81 16.09
CA ASP A 74 5.51 -7.52 15.87
C ASP A 74 4.75 -8.77 15.38
N ILE A 75 5.38 -9.62 14.56
CA ILE A 75 4.87 -10.93 14.16
C ILE A 75 4.77 -11.87 15.38
N ILE A 76 5.81 -11.94 16.20
CA ILE A 76 5.80 -12.72 17.45
C ILE A 76 4.67 -12.24 18.36
N ASN A 77 4.51 -10.93 18.56
CA ASN A 77 3.44 -10.37 19.40
C ASN A 77 2.04 -10.67 18.84
N ALA A 78 1.86 -10.59 17.52
CA ALA A 78 0.60 -10.93 16.87
C ALA A 78 0.26 -12.42 16.97
N ILE A 79 1.25 -13.31 16.97
CA ILE A 79 1.08 -14.75 17.17
C ILE A 79 0.79 -15.06 18.64
N ILE A 80 1.52 -14.44 19.59
CA ILE A 80 1.31 -14.59 21.03
C ILE A 80 -0.13 -14.23 21.41
N GLY A 81 -0.66 -13.14 20.86
CA GLY A 81 -2.04 -12.70 21.14
C GLY A 81 -3.12 -13.63 20.58
N LYS A 82 -2.80 -14.57 19.69
CA LYS A 82 -3.76 -15.47 19.03
C LYS A 82 -3.65 -16.93 19.44
N ILE A 83 -2.59 -17.33 20.14
CA ILE A 83 -2.43 -18.68 20.66
C ILE A 83 -2.53 -18.61 22.19
N PRO A 84 -3.63 -19.09 22.81
CA PRO A 84 -3.86 -18.95 24.25
C PRO A 84 -2.88 -19.75 25.14
N ASP A 85 -2.08 -20.66 24.58
CA ASP A 85 -1.01 -21.36 25.29
C ASP A 85 0.22 -21.57 24.38
N LEU A 86 1.36 -21.05 24.83
CA LEU A 86 2.64 -21.08 24.12
C LEU A 86 3.69 -21.95 24.82
N SER A 87 3.32 -22.61 25.92
CA SER A 87 4.23 -23.41 26.75
C SER A 87 4.98 -24.50 25.97
N ASN A 88 4.45 -24.93 24.82
CA ASN A 88 5.00 -25.98 23.98
C ASN A 88 5.69 -25.49 22.69
N ILE A 89 5.80 -24.18 22.45
CA ILE A 89 6.51 -23.66 21.27
C ILE A 89 7.98 -23.45 21.62
N ARG A 90 8.85 -24.26 21.00
CA ARG A 90 10.31 -24.07 21.02
C ARG A 90 10.77 -23.50 19.69
N ILE A 91 11.41 -22.34 19.73
CA ILE A 91 12.20 -21.83 18.60
C ILE A 91 13.56 -22.50 18.73
N VAL A 92 13.90 -23.35 17.74
CA VAL A 92 15.21 -24.00 17.61
C VAL A 92 16.13 -23.19 16.72
#